data_AF-A0A4R1UYK1-F1
#
_entry.id   AF-A0A4R1UYK1-F1
#
_cell.length_a   1.000
_cell.length_b   1.000
_cell.length_c   1.000
_cell.angle_alpha   90.00
_cell.angle_beta   90.00
_cell.angle_gamma   90.00
#
_symmetry.space_group_name_H-M   'P 1'
#
loop_
_entity.id
_entity.type
_entity.pdbx_description
1 polymer ?
#
loop_
_entity_poly.entity_id
_entity_poly.type
_entity_poly.pdbx_seq_one_letter_code
_entity_poly.pdbx_strand_id
1 'polypeptide(L)'
;MASIEKLPMLAEGYEKLTAEIKALREERPRIVDAIEEARAHGDLSENAEYHAAKERQGQVEATIADLEDKITRAQIVDPATLTSDKIIFGATVTLLDEDDKPVKYQIVGPYEADARVGRISYNSPLGKALIGRRVEEEVEVTVPSGDKFYLVQKIEFI
;
A
#
# COMPACT_ATOMS: atom_id res chain seq x y z
N MET A 1 2.82 -20.10 19.38
CA MET A 1 1.80 -19.46 18.53
C MET A 1 2.50 -18.35 17.77
N ALA A 2 2.69 -18.49 16.45
CA ALA A 2 3.20 -17.38 15.66
C ALA A 2 2.12 -16.29 15.65
N SER A 3 2.41 -15.14 16.26
CA SER A 3 1.57 -13.96 16.16
C SER A 3 1.44 -13.60 14.68
N ILE A 4 0.22 -13.67 14.14
CA ILE A 4 -0.09 -13.16 12.80
C ILE A 4 0.31 -11.69 12.78
N GLU A 5 1.22 -11.33 11.88
CA GLU A 5 1.65 -9.95 11.70
C GLU A 5 0.47 -9.12 11.20
N LYS A 6 0.00 -8.19 12.04
CA LYS A 6 -1.10 -7.30 11.68
C LYS A 6 -0.63 -6.26 10.68
N LEU A 7 -1.47 -5.95 9.70
CA LEU A 7 -1.25 -4.92 8.70
C LEU A 7 -2.10 -3.69 9.05
N PRO A 8 -1.55 -2.68 9.75
CA PRO A 8 -2.28 -1.46 10.01
C PRO A 8 -2.56 -0.74 8.70
N MET A 9 -3.80 -0.29 8.52
CA MET A 9 -4.24 0.49 7.37
C MET A 9 -5.37 1.43 7.76
N LEU A 10 -5.56 2.49 6.99
CA LEU A 10 -6.75 3.35 7.10
C LEU A 10 -7.98 2.65 6.51
N ALA A 11 -9.17 3.13 6.86
CA ALA A 11 -10.42 2.65 6.26
C ALA A 11 -10.38 2.75 4.72
N GLU A 12 -9.83 3.83 4.18
CA GLU A 12 -9.63 4.02 2.74
C GLU A 12 -8.74 2.94 2.12
N GLY A 13 -7.68 2.52 2.81
CA GLY A 13 -6.80 1.45 2.34
C GLY A 13 -7.53 0.12 2.26
N TYR A 14 -8.33 -0.20 3.27
CA TYR A 14 -9.16 -1.40 3.30
C TYR A 14 -10.22 -1.41 2.18
N GLU A 15 -10.87 -0.26 1.96
CA GLU A 15 -11.85 -0.09 0.87
C GLU A 15 -11.22 -0.28 -0.50
N LYS A 16 -10.01 0.26 -0.73
CA LYS A 16 -9.25 0.06 -1.98
C LYS A 16 -8.96 -1.42 -2.22
N LEU A 17 -8.50 -2.15 -1.21
CA LEU A 17 -8.25 -3.59 -1.34
C LEU A 17 -9.53 -4.37 -1.66
N THR A 18 -10.62 -4.04 -0.98
CA THR A 18 -11.92 -4.70 -1.18
C THR A 18 -12.49 -4.41 -2.57
N ALA A 19 -12.36 -3.16 -3.04
CA ALA A 19 -12.77 -2.75 -4.38
C ALA A 19 -11.96 -3.47 -5.46
N GLU A 20 -10.64 -3.62 -5.27
CA GLU A 20 -9.78 -4.34 -6.20
C GLU A 20 -10.16 -5.83 -6.30
N ILE A 21 -10.36 -6.51 -5.16
CA ILE A 21 -10.84 -7.90 -5.15
C ILE A 21 -12.18 -8.02 -5.89
N LYS A 22 -13.09 -7.07 -5.67
CA LYS A 22 -14.39 -7.06 -6.35
C LYS A 22 -14.22 -6.93 -7.86
N ALA A 23 -13.39 -6.00 -8.33
CA ALA A 23 -13.12 -5.81 -9.76
C ALA A 23 -12.50 -7.06 -10.41
N LEU A 24 -11.52 -7.68 -9.73
CA LEU A 24 -10.89 -8.92 -10.19
C LEU A 24 -11.89 -10.09 -10.27
N ARG A 25 -12.81 -10.18 -9.29
CA ARG A 25 -13.90 -11.18 -9.32
C ARG A 25 -14.90 -10.94 -10.45
N GLU A 26 -15.18 -9.67 -10.78
CA GLU A 26 -16.03 -9.29 -11.92
C GLU A 26 -15.34 -9.57 -13.27
N GLU A 27 -14.01 -9.63 -13.31
CA GLU A 27 -13.24 -10.02 -14.51
C GLU A 27 -13.27 -11.53 -14.77
N ARG A 28 -13.39 -12.36 -13.73
CA ARG A 28 -13.37 -13.83 -13.84
C ARG A 28 -14.26 -14.41 -14.95
N PRO A 29 -15.54 -14.01 -15.09
CA PRO A 29 -16.39 -14.53 -16.17
C PRO A 29 -15.82 -14.21 -17.56
N ARG A 30 -15.30 -13.00 -17.77
CA ARG A 30 -14.73 -12.59 -19.07
C ARG A 30 -13.50 -13.42 -19.44
N ILE A 31 -12.69 -13.78 -18.45
CA ILE A 31 -11.52 -14.65 -18.66
C ILE A 31 -11.97 -16.07 -19.02
N VAL A 32 -13.01 -16.59 -18.37
CA VAL A 32 -13.59 -17.89 -18.72
C VAL A 32 -14.13 -17.88 -20.14
N ASP A 33 -14.91 -16.86 -20.51
CA ASP A 33 -15.45 -16.69 -21.86
C ASP A 33 -14.31 -16.66 -22.91
N ALA A 34 -13.24 -15.91 -22.66
CA ALA A 34 -12.08 -15.83 -23.54
C ALA A 34 -11.34 -17.18 -23.69
N ILE A 35 -11.24 -17.96 -22.61
CA ILE A 35 -10.66 -19.32 -22.66
C ILE A 35 -11.54 -20.25 -23.49
N GLU A 36 -12.86 -20.17 -23.33
CA GLU A 36 -13.83 -20.98 -24.08
C GLU A 36 -13.82 -20.64 -25.57
N GLU A 37 -13.81 -19.35 -25.90
CA GLU A 37 -13.69 -18.86 -27.29
C GLU A 37 -12.39 -19.35 -27.92
N ALA A 38 -11.24 -19.13 -27.28
CA ALA A 38 -9.95 -19.60 -27.77
C ALA A 38 -9.90 -21.12 -27.95
N ARG A 39 -10.59 -21.89 -27.09
CA ARG A 39 -10.69 -23.35 -27.21
C ARG A 39 -11.48 -23.80 -28.44
N ALA A 40 -12.45 -23.02 -28.89
CA ALA A 40 -13.24 -23.34 -30.07
C ALA A 40 -12.43 -23.32 -31.38
N HIS A 41 -11.26 -22.66 -31.40
CA HIS A 41 -10.36 -22.58 -32.56
C HIS A 41 -9.50 -23.84 -32.79
N GLY A 42 -9.62 -24.86 -31.93
CA GLY A 42 -9.13 -26.23 -32.18
C GLY A 42 -7.66 -26.47 -31.86
N ASP A 43 -6.74 -25.79 -32.54
CA ASP A 43 -5.31 -25.95 -32.26
C ASP A 43 -4.89 -25.10 -31.07
N LEU A 44 -4.84 -25.69 -29.88
CA LEU A 44 -4.47 -25.02 -28.65
C LEU A 44 -2.97 -24.90 -28.44
N SER A 45 -2.17 -25.66 -29.19
CA SER A 45 -0.72 -25.76 -28.96
C SER A 45 0.04 -24.51 -29.45
N GLU A 46 -0.51 -23.83 -30.46
CA GLU A 46 0.00 -22.56 -30.99
C GLU A 46 -0.95 -21.38 -30.73
N ASN A 47 -2.07 -21.59 -30.03
CA ASN A 47 -3.05 -20.54 -29.79
C ASN A 47 -2.56 -19.56 -28.71
N ALA A 48 -2.01 -18.44 -29.16
CA ALA A 48 -1.54 -17.36 -28.31
C ALA A 48 -2.65 -16.77 -27.42
N GLU A 49 -3.89 -16.68 -27.91
CA GLU A 49 -5.04 -16.15 -27.15
C GLU A 49 -5.41 -17.08 -25.99
N TYR A 50 -5.38 -18.39 -26.21
CA TYR A 50 -5.60 -19.39 -25.16
C TYR A 50 -4.53 -19.29 -24.06
N HIS A 51 -3.25 -19.21 -24.46
CA HIS A 51 -2.16 -19.07 -23.51
C HIS A 51 -2.25 -17.77 -22.71
N ALA A 52 -2.53 -16.64 -23.38
CA ALA A 52 -2.70 -15.35 -22.72
C ALA A 52 -3.89 -15.35 -21.73
N ALA A 53 -5.03 -15.93 -22.12
CA ALA A 53 -6.20 -16.01 -21.25
C ALA A 53 -5.95 -16.92 -20.03
N LYS A 54 -5.24 -18.04 -20.21
CA LYS A 54 -4.82 -18.93 -19.11
C LYS A 54 -3.82 -18.27 -18.17
N GLU A 55 -2.86 -17.51 -18.70
CA GLU A 55 -1.92 -16.74 -17.88
C GLU A 55 -2.66 -15.67 -17.08
N ARG A 56 -3.55 -14.92 -17.73
CA ARG A 56 -4.37 -13.90 -17.06
C ARG A 56 -5.22 -14.50 -15.94
N GLN A 57 -5.84 -15.67 -16.17
CA GLN A 57 -6.55 -16.41 -15.13
C GLN A 57 -5.65 -16.68 -13.92
N GLY A 58 -4.44 -17.21 -14.15
CA GLY A 58 -3.48 -17.49 -13.08
C GLY A 58 -3.07 -16.23 -12.31
N GLN A 59 -2.80 -15.14 -13.01
CA GLN A 59 -2.46 -13.85 -12.40
C GLN A 59 -3.61 -13.33 -11.53
N VAL A 60 -4.84 -13.32 -12.05
CA VAL A 60 -6.03 -12.84 -11.31
C VAL A 60 -6.25 -13.65 -10.04
N GLU A 61 -6.21 -14.99 -10.11
CA GLU A 61 -6.39 -15.83 -8.93
C GLU A 61 -5.28 -15.64 -7.89
N ALA A 62 -4.02 -15.52 -8.33
CA ALA A 62 -2.90 -15.25 -7.44
C ALA A 62 -3.05 -13.89 -6.74
N THR A 63 -3.45 -12.84 -7.48
CA THR A 63 -3.69 -11.51 -6.91
C THR A 63 -4.85 -11.54 -5.92
N ILE A 64 -5.98 -12.18 -6.25
CA ILE A 64 -7.11 -12.28 -5.32
C ILE A 64 -6.68 -12.96 -4.01
N ALA A 65 -5.97 -14.10 -4.08
CA ALA A 65 -5.53 -14.82 -2.89
C ALA A 65 -4.60 -13.99 -1.99
N ASP A 66 -3.66 -13.27 -2.60
CA ASP A 66 -2.75 -12.36 -1.90
C ASP A 66 -3.49 -11.18 -1.24
N LEU A 67 -4.45 -10.56 -1.93
CA LEU A 67 -5.25 -9.47 -1.38
C LEU A 67 -6.20 -9.95 -0.26
N GLU A 68 -6.79 -11.14 -0.40
CA GLU A 68 -7.63 -11.75 0.63
C GLU A 68 -6.82 -12.02 1.91
N ASP A 69 -5.62 -12.58 1.79
CA ASP A 69 -4.71 -12.76 2.93
C ASP A 69 -4.42 -11.43 3.65
N LYS A 70 -4.17 -10.35 2.89
CA LYS A 70 -3.95 -9.02 3.46
C LYS A 70 -5.18 -8.49 4.19
N ILE A 71 -6.38 -8.70 3.65
CA ILE A 71 -7.64 -8.34 4.33
C ILE A 71 -7.78 -9.11 5.64
N THR A 72 -7.43 -10.40 5.68
CA THR A 72 -7.52 -11.18 6.93
C THR A 72 -6.60 -10.65 8.04
N ARG A 73 -5.47 -10.04 7.64
CA ARG A 73 -4.47 -9.44 8.54
C ARG A 73 -4.70 -7.95 8.78
N ALA A 74 -5.67 -7.34 8.11
CA ALA A 74 -5.90 -5.91 8.17
C ALA A 74 -6.35 -5.47 9.57
N GLN A 75 -5.71 -4.43 10.08
CA GLN A 75 -6.15 -3.70 11.26
C GLN A 75 -6.51 -2.28 10.81
N ILE A 76 -7.81 -1.99 10.76
CA ILE A 76 -8.29 -0.65 10.43
C ILE A 76 -8.01 0.26 11.63
N VAL A 77 -7.30 1.36 11.37
CA VAL A 77 -6.93 2.35 12.38
C VAL A 77 -7.53 3.70 11.99
N ASP A 78 -8.21 4.33 12.94
CA ASP A 78 -8.67 5.71 12.82
C ASP A 78 -7.65 6.64 13.50
N PRO A 79 -6.89 7.45 12.73
CA PRO A 79 -5.89 8.35 13.29
C PRO A 79 -6.47 9.29 14.33
N ALA A 80 -7.68 9.83 14.14
CA ALA A 80 -8.26 10.82 15.05
C ALA A 80 -8.47 10.28 16.49
N THR A 81 -8.48 8.95 16.66
CA THR A 81 -8.60 8.29 17.96
C THR A 81 -7.26 8.06 18.67
N LEU A 82 -6.14 8.35 17.99
CA LEU A 82 -4.80 8.09 18.49
C LEU A 82 -4.23 9.30 19.22
N THR A 83 -3.30 9.02 20.15
CA THR A 83 -2.47 10.02 20.79
C THR A 83 -1.11 9.41 21.07
N SER A 84 -0.04 10.08 20.67
CA SER A 84 1.34 9.65 20.93
C SER A 84 2.30 10.83 20.88
N ASP A 85 3.37 10.76 21.67
CA ASP A 85 4.53 11.65 21.60
C ASP A 85 5.50 11.24 20.47
N LYS A 86 5.26 10.08 19.85
CA LYS A 86 6.08 9.49 18.78
C LYS A 86 5.31 9.40 17.48
N ILE A 87 6.06 9.41 16.38
CA ILE A 87 5.52 9.11 15.06
C ILE A 87 5.16 7.62 15.02
N ILE A 88 3.88 7.33 14.84
CA ILE A 88 3.34 5.97 14.67
C ILE A 88 2.47 5.93 13.40
N PHE A 89 1.93 4.76 13.08
CA PHE A 89 0.93 4.64 12.01
C PHE A 89 -0.23 5.64 12.21
N GLY A 90 -0.66 6.29 11.14
CA GLY A 90 -1.72 7.31 11.14
C GLY A 90 -1.23 8.71 11.52
N ALA A 91 -0.02 8.84 12.08
CA ALA A 91 0.53 10.13 12.44
C ALA A 91 0.72 11.02 11.21
N THR A 92 0.26 12.25 11.34
CA THR A 92 0.53 13.33 10.40
C THR A 92 1.65 14.19 10.97
N VAL A 93 2.74 14.30 10.24
CA VAL A 93 3.99 14.91 10.68
C VAL A 93 4.32 16.11 9.82
N THR A 94 4.71 17.20 10.46
CA THR A 94 5.28 18.37 9.78
C THR A 94 6.79 18.31 9.99
N LEU A 95 7.53 18.31 8.89
CA LEU A 95 8.98 18.25 8.83
C LEU A 95 9.51 19.57 8.26
N LEU A 96 10.68 20.00 8.70
CA LEU A 96 11.46 21.03 8.01
C LEU A 96 12.57 20.35 7.20
N ASP A 97 12.74 20.73 5.95
CA ASP A 97 13.89 20.29 5.14
C ASP A 97 15.15 21.13 5.43
N GLU A 98 16.22 20.88 4.69
CA GLU A 98 17.51 21.58 4.83
C GLU A 98 17.44 23.09 4.57
N ASP A 99 16.39 23.57 3.89
CA ASP A 99 16.13 25.00 3.65
C ASP A 99 15.09 25.58 4.62
N ASP A 100 14.80 24.89 5.74
CA ASP A 100 13.74 25.23 6.70
C ASP A 100 12.33 25.29 6.08
N LYS A 101 12.08 24.61 4.95
CA LYS A 101 10.76 24.61 4.32
C LYS A 101 9.88 23.54 4.97
N PRO A 102 8.66 23.90 5.41
CA PRO A 102 7.75 22.93 5.99
C PRO A 102 7.16 22.00 4.93
N VAL A 103 7.27 20.70 5.18
CA VAL A 103 6.67 19.64 4.39
C VAL A 103 5.81 18.76 5.29
N LYS A 104 4.59 18.44 4.86
CA LYS A 104 3.62 17.66 5.64
C LYS A 104 3.47 16.27 5.05
N TYR A 105 3.61 15.24 5.88
CA TYR A 105 3.40 13.85 5.50
C TYR A 105 2.49 13.12 6.49
N GLN A 106 1.66 12.22 5.99
CA GLN A 106 0.92 11.27 6.81
C GLN A 106 1.53 9.87 6.65
N ILE A 107 1.81 9.21 7.77
CA ILE A 107 2.35 7.85 7.79
C ILE A 107 1.21 6.86 7.69
N VAL A 108 1.18 6.11 6.60
CA VAL A 108 0.06 5.21 6.25
C VAL A 108 0.56 3.84 5.77
N GLY A 109 -0.37 2.94 5.46
CA GLY A 109 -0.10 1.65 4.88
C GLY A 109 0.34 1.75 3.42
N PRO A 110 0.96 0.70 2.84
CA PRO A 110 1.37 0.72 1.44
C PRO A 110 0.21 0.82 0.44
N TYR A 111 -1.03 0.48 0.83
CA TYR A 111 -2.18 0.41 -0.09
C TYR A 111 -2.91 1.76 -0.25
N GLU A 112 -2.73 2.65 0.71
CA GLU A 112 -3.24 4.02 0.69
C GLU A 112 -2.13 5.08 0.53
N ALA A 113 -0.87 4.66 0.45
CA ALA A 113 0.27 5.52 0.23
C ALA A 113 0.23 6.18 -1.15
N ASP A 114 0.41 7.49 -1.18
CA ASP A 114 0.57 8.28 -2.39
C ASP A 114 1.40 9.53 -2.04
N ALA A 115 2.67 9.50 -2.47
CA ALA A 115 3.63 10.56 -2.17
C ALA A 115 3.20 11.93 -2.73
N ARG A 116 2.39 11.97 -3.80
CA ARG A 116 1.94 13.22 -4.43
C ARG A 116 0.99 14.01 -3.54
N VAL A 117 0.24 13.32 -2.68
CA VAL A 117 -0.68 13.92 -1.70
C VAL A 117 -0.12 13.88 -0.29
N GLY A 118 1.18 13.63 -0.14
CA GLY A 118 1.85 13.61 1.16
C GLY A 118 1.55 12.37 2.00
N ARG A 119 1.12 11.25 1.41
CA ARG A 119 0.92 9.99 2.14
C ARG A 119 2.07 9.04 1.91
N ILE A 120 2.81 8.74 2.97
CA ILE A 120 4.05 7.98 2.91
C ILE A 120 3.85 6.64 3.61
N SER A 121 4.22 5.54 2.93
CA SER A 121 4.15 4.23 3.54
C SER A 121 5.15 4.12 4.70
N TYR A 122 4.74 3.55 5.83
CA TYR A 122 5.65 3.18 6.91
C TYR A 122 6.78 2.23 6.46
N ASN A 123 6.63 1.53 5.33
CA ASN A 123 7.64 0.66 4.75
C ASN A 123 8.66 1.37 3.84
N SER A 124 8.39 2.62 3.46
CA SER A 124 9.31 3.42 2.64
C SER A 124 10.56 3.84 3.43
N PRO A 125 11.67 4.23 2.77
CA PRO A 125 12.87 4.72 3.47
C PRO A 125 12.56 5.86 4.45
N LEU A 126 11.77 6.85 4.00
CA LEU A 126 11.36 7.98 4.84
C LEU A 126 10.44 7.52 5.98
N GLY A 127 9.44 6.69 5.69
CA GLY A 127 8.54 6.16 6.73
C GLY A 127 9.29 5.39 7.82
N LYS A 128 10.21 4.51 7.44
CA LYS A 128 11.05 3.75 8.39
C LYS A 128 11.94 4.65 9.24
N ALA A 129 12.48 5.71 8.66
CA ALA A 129 13.34 6.65 9.38
C ALA A 129 12.55 7.52 10.38
N LEU A 130 11.28 7.82 10.06
CA LEU A 130 10.39 8.63 10.88
C LEU A 130 9.72 7.83 12.02
N ILE A 131 9.36 6.57 11.80
CA ILE A 131 8.65 5.78 12.82
C ILE A 131 9.44 5.74 14.14
N GLY A 132 8.76 6.08 15.23
CA GLY A 132 9.30 6.10 16.59
C GLY A 132 10.02 7.38 16.99
N ARG A 133 10.27 8.31 16.05
CA ARG A 133 10.88 9.62 16.30
C ARG A 133 9.92 10.55 17.02
N ARG A 134 10.46 11.58 17.65
CA ARG A 134 9.72 12.63 18.37
C ARG A 134 9.91 14.00 17.73
N VAL A 135 9.10 14.96 18.19
CA VAL A 135 9.31 16.37 17.88
C VAL A 135 10.72 16.80 18.33
N GLU A 136 11.34 17.67 17.53
CA GLU A 136 12.73 18.15 17.66
C GLU A 136 13.83 17.11 17.36
N GLU A 137 13.48 15.90 16.91
CA GLU A 137 14.48 14.95 16.40
C GLU A 137 14.80 15.18 14.92
N GLU A 138 16.08 15.05 14.56
CA GLU A 138 16.55 15.05 13.18
C GLU A 138 16.53 13.63 12.59
N VAL A 139 16.21 13.55 11.30
CA VAL A 139 16.05 12.31 10.56
C VAL A 139 16.80 12.42 9.24
N GLU A 140 17.78 11.52 9.06
CA GLU A 140 18.50 11.34 7.82
C GLU A 140 17.85 10.22 7.00
N VAL A 141 17.63 10.48 5.71
CA VAL A 141 17.03 9.54 4.77
C VAL A 141 17.84 9.49 3.49
N THR A 142 18.42 8.34 3.21
CA THR A 142 19.05 8.06 1.92
C THR A 142 17.99 7.78 0.86
N VAL A 143 17.92 8.63 -0.15
CA VAL A 143 17.12 8.43 -1.36
C VAL A 143 18.03 8.34 -2.59
N PRO A 144 17.55 7.83 -3.75
CA PRO A 144 18.40 7.72 -4.94
C PRO A 144 19.02 9.02 -5.42
N SER A 145 18.46 10.18 -5.04
CA SER A 145 18.99 11.50 -5.36
C SER A 145 20.05 12.02 -4.39
N GLY A 146 20.41 11.25 -3.35
CA GLY A 146 21.31 11.66 -2.26
C GLY A 146 20.64 11.59 -0.89
N ASP A 147 21.43 11.82 0.16
CA ASP A 147 20.91 11.89 1.53
C ASP A 147 20.10 13.18 1.72
N LYS A 148 19.01 13.08 2.50
CA LYS A 148 18.16 14.20 2.87
C LYS A 148 18.00 14.24 4.38
N PHE A 149 18.06 15.45 4.94
CA PHE A 149 17.85 15.68 6.36
C PHE A 149 16.52 16.38 6.60
N TYR A 150 15.83 15.94 7.65
CA TYR A 150 14.56 16.49 8.08
C TYR A 150 14.54 16.72 9.59
N LEU A 151 14.00 17.84 10.04
CA LEU A 151 13.71 18.07 11.46
C LEU A 151 12.21 17.87 11.72
N VAL A 152 11.85 17.06 12.71
CA VAL A 152 10.45 16.84 13.08
C VAL A 152 9.92 18.05 13.86
N GLN A 153 9.07 18.87 13.24
CA GLN A 153 8.51 20.06 13.86
C GLN A 153 7.23 19.78 14.65
N LYS A 154 6.38 18.89 14.15
CA LYS A 154 5.06 18.64 14.76
C LYS A 154 4.56 17.23 14.43
N ILE A 155 3.87 16.63 15.40
CA ILE A 155 3.14 15.38 15.24
C ILE A 155 1.67 15.64 15.61
N GLU A 156 0.76 15.29 14.73
CA GLU A 156 -0.69 15.42 14.92
C GLU A 156 -1.40 14.18 14.40
N PHE A 157 -2.58 13.91 14.95
CA PHE A 157 -3.46 12.83 14.53
C PHE A 157 -4.79 13.45 14.12
N ILE A 158 -5.11 13.35 12.83
CA ILE A 158 -6.24 14.03 12.18
C ILE A 158 -7.05 13.07 11.32
#